data_AF-A0A505CZJ1-F1
#
_entry.id   AF-A0A505CZJ1-F1
#
_cell.length_a   1.000
_cell.length_b   1.000
_cell.length_c   1.000
_cell.angle_alpha   90.00
_cell.angle_beta   90.00
_cell.angle_gamma   90.00
#
_symmetry.space_group_name_H-M   'P 1'
#
loop_
_entity.id
_entity.type
_entity.pdbx_description
1 polymer ?
#
loop_
_entity_poly.entity_id
_entity_poly.type
_entity_poly.pdbx_seq_one_letter_code
_entity_poly.pdbx_strand_id
1 'polypeptide(L)'
;MKSGKKRDATRAVPGKTATRGAGTLTAGHRITIEQGTEHVRVVHEGQVLAESTRPLLLRETGCPVRYYLPMEDVRIDLLTPSQTHTHCPFKGDASYWSLADAPDLVWTYPDPKPEVAEIKDHVCFYEVDVVAAH
;
A
#
# COMPACT_ATOMS: atom_id res chain seq x y z
N MET A 1 55.84 -15.34 13.37
CA MET A 1 55.57 -16.68 13.95
C MET A 1 54.61 -16.52 15.12
N LYS A 2 53.70 -17.50 15.32
CA LYS A 2 52.51 -17.55 16.19
C LYS A 2 51.29 -16.82 15.59
N SER A 3 50.33 -17.48 14.92
CA SER A 3 49.54 -18.71 15.17
C SER A 3 48.31 -18.49 16.05
N GLY A 4 47.14 -18.67 15.43
CA GLY A 4 45.94 -19.29 15.98
C GLY A 4 44.89 -18.35 16.57
N LYS A 5 43.58 -18.62 16.55
CA LYS A 5 42.71 -19.60 15.87
C LYS A 5 41.28 -19.28 16.38
N LYS A 6 40.31 -19.13 15.46
CA LYS A 6 38.84 -19.35 15.61
C LYS A 6 38.04 -18.53 16.64
N ARG A 7 36.88 -18.01 16.20
CA ARG A 7 35.56 -18.68 16.33
C ARG A 7 34.43 -17.86 15.68
N ASP A 8 33.49 -18.60 15.11
CA ASP A 8 32.15 -18.19 14.68
C ASP A 8 31.41 -17.34 15.72
N ALA A 9 30.62 -16.39 15.23
CA ALA A 9 29.44 -15.88 15.92
C ALA A 9 28.36 -15.54 14.89
N THR A 10 27.40 -16.45 14.77
CA THR A 10 26.10 -16.23 14.13
C THR A 10 25.30 -15.18 14.91
N ARG A 11 24.46 -14.44 14.17
CA ARG A 11 23.15 -13.87 14.58
C ARG A 11 23.16 -12.48 15.24
N ALA A 12 22.59 -11.51 14.53
CA ALA A 12 21.25 -11.00 14.79
C ALA A 12 20.92 -9.87 13.79
N VAL A 13 19.93 -10.11 12.93
CA VAL A 13 19.21 -9.05 12.22
C VAL A 13 18.37 -8.29 13.26
N PRO A 14 18.49 -6.95 13.39
CA PRO A 14 17.59 -6.19 14.26
C PRO A 14 16.19 -6.20 13.64
N GLY A 15 15.22 -6.61 14.46
CA GLY A 15 13.83 -6.76 14.07
C GLY A 15 13.22 -5.45 13.57
N LYS A 16 12.48 -5.56 12.46
CA LYS A 16 11.59 -4.52 11.94
C LYS A 16 10.55 -4.22 13.02
N THR A 17 10.71 -3.11 13.72
CA THR A 17 9.66 -2.57 14.58
C THR A 17 8.45 -2.26 13.72
N ALA A 18 7.38 -3.04 13.89
CA ALA A 18 6.06 -2.68 13.39
C ALA A 18 5.57 -1.49 14.22
N THR A 19 5.65 -0.29 13.65
CA THR A 19 4.97 0.88 14.19
C THR A 19 3.47 0.64 14.06
N ARG A 20 2.77 0.53 15.19
CA ARG A 20 1.30 0.60 15.23
C ARG A 20 0.91 2.05 14.94
N GLY A 21 0.36 2.31 13.75
CA GLY A 21 -0.30 3.57 13.44
C GLY A 21 -1.47 3.85 14.40
N ALA A 22 -1.48 5.03 14.99
CA ALA A 22 -2.52 5.49 15.90
C ALA A 22 -3.76 5.91 15.11
N GLY A 23 -4.87 5.16 15.24
CA GLY A 23 -6.12 5.48 14.55
C GLY A 23 -6.81 6.74 15.10
N THR A 24 -7.28 7.61 14.21
CA THR A 24 -8.16 8.73 14.54
C THR A 24 -9.49 8.23 15.09
N LEU A 25 -9.97 8.83 16.18
CA LEU A 25 -11.26 8.52 16.82
C LEU A 25 -12.20 9.73 16.72
N THR A 26 -12.88 9.91 15.59
CA THR A 26 -14.19 10.56 15.59
C THR A 26 -15.22 9.49 15.93
N ALA A 27 -15.99 9.68 17.00
CA ALA A 27 -16.84 8.65 17.61
C ALA A 27 -17.58 7.78 16.57
N GLY A 28 -17.08 6.55 16.36
CA GLY A 28 -17.63 5.54 15.44
C GLY A 28 -16.84 5.28 14.14
N HIS A 29 -16.06 6.24 13.65
CA HIS A 29 -15.24 6.07 12.44
C HIS A 29 -13.78 5.76 12.81
N ARG A 30 -13.26 4.67 12.25
CA ARG A 30 -11.91 4.18 12.51
C ARG A 30 -11.25 3.81 11.19
N ILE A 31 -9.99 4.21 11.04
CA ILE A 31 -9.08 3.72 10.02
C ILE A 31 -7.93 2.99 10.73
N THR A 32 -7.59 1.81 10.23
CA THR A 32 -6.35 1.09 10.61
C THR A 32 -5.60 0.70 9.35
N ILE A 33 -4.28 0.79 9.41
CA ILE A 33 -3.38 0.40 8.33
C ILE A 33 -2.44 -0.66 8.89
N GLU A 34 -2.30 -1.77 8.16
CA GLU A 34 -1.45 -2.89 8.55
C GLU A 34 -0.61 -3.33 7.35
N GLN A 35 0.66 -3.67 7.59
CA GLN A 35 1.50 -4.28 6.57
C GLN A 35 1.00 -5.71 6.31
N GLY A 36 0.50 -5.94 5.10
CA GLY A 36 0.16 -7.26 4.60
C GLY A 36 1.37 -8.02 4.09
N THR A 37 1.18 -9.34 3.97
CA THR A 37 2.13 -10.27 3.35
C THR A 37 1.46 -11.11 2.27
N GLU A 38 0.18 -10.86 1.98
CA GLU A 38 -0.49 -11.49 0.84
C GLU A 38 0.11 -11.03 -0.49
N HIS A 39 0.01 -11.91 -1.48
CA HIS A 39 0.36 -11.58 -2.84
C HIS A 39 -0.85 -10.97 -3.53
N VAL A 40 -0.76 -9.69 -3.88
CA VAL A 40 -1.83 -8.93 -4.53
C VAL A 40 -1.45 -8.70 -5.97
N ARG A 41 -2.34 -9.08 -6.89
CA ARG A 41 -2.19 -8.84 -8.32
C ARG A 41 -3.37 -8.03 -8.83
N VAL A 42 -3.10 -7.09 -9.73
CA VAL A 42 -4.12 -6.32 -10.40
C VAL A 42 -4.01 -6.52 -11.91
N VAL A 43 -5.10 -7.00 -12.49
CA VAL A 43 -5.21 -7.31 -13.92
C VAL A 43 -6.40 -6.55 -14.49
N HIS A 44 -6.21 -5.88 -15.61
CA HIS A 44 -7.27 -5.25 -16.39
C HIS A 44 -7.22 -5.79 -17.81
N GLU A 45 -8.31 -6.40 -18.30
CA GLU A 45 -8.39 -6.99 -19.65
C GLU A 45 -7.19 -7.91 -20.00
N GLY A 46 -6.71 -8.69 -19.02
CA GLY A 46 -5.57 -9.59 -19.18
C GLY A 46 -4.18 -8.93 -19.06
N GLN A 47 -4.09 -7.61 -18.99
CA GLN A 47 -2.86 -6.86 -18.74
C GLN A 47 -2.61 -6.69 -17.24
N VAL A 48 -1.44 -7.09 -16.76
CA VAL A 48 -1.03 -6.84 -15.37
C VAL A 48 -0.68 -5.37 -15.21
N LEU A 49 -1.33 -4.70 -14.26
CA LEU A 49 -1.08 -3.32 -13.89
C LEU A 49 -0.23 -3.20 -12.62
N ALA A 50 -0.37 -4.15 -11.70
CA ALA A 50 0.41 -4.18 -10.46
C ALA A 50 0.53 -5.61 -9.92
N GLU A 51 1.63 -5.88 -9.23
CA GLU A 51 1.87 -7.15 -8.53
C GLU A 51 2.78 -6.89 -7.33
N SER A 52 2.31 -7.19 -6.11
CA SER A 52 3.02 -6.87 -4.88
C SER A 52 2.86 -7.96 -3.83
N THR A 53 3.91 -8.17 -3.03
CA THR A 53 3.92 -9.08 -1.87
C THR A 53 3.96 -8.33 -0.53
N ARG A 54 3.82 -7.01 -0.58
CA ARG A 54 3.96 -6.10 0.57
C ARG A 54 2.90 -5.00 0.56
N PRO A 55 1.61 -5.32 0.34
CA PRO A 55 0.57 -4.32 0.36
C PRO A 55 0.40 -3.74 1.77
N LEU A 56 -0.12 -2.51 1.85
CA LEU A 56 -0.75 -2.00 3.05
C LEU A 56 -2.25 -2.27 2.99
N LEU A 57 -2.79 -2.86 4.05
CA LEU A 57 -4.23 -3.13 4.19
C LEU A 57 -4.84 -2.00 4.99
N LEU A 58 -5.60 -1.15 4.31
CA LEU A 58 -6.40 -0.12 4.93
C LEU A 58 -7.80 -0.69 5.22
N ARG A 59 -8.16 -0.69 6.50
CA ARG A 59 -9.51 -1.02 6.97
C ARG A 59 -10.17 0.24 7.47
N GLU A 60 -11.35 0.52 6.95
CA GLU A 60 -12.15 1.68 7.34
C GLU A 60 -13.56 1.21 7.71
N THR A 61 -14.10 1.74 8.81
CA THR A 61 -15.43 1.35 9.30
C THR A 61 -16.48 1.47 8.20
N GLY A 62 -17.14 0.36 7.87
CA GLY A 62 -18.22 0.34 6.87
C GLY A 62 -17.74 0.25 5.42
N CYS A 63 -16.43 0.12 5.17
CA CYS A 63 -15.86 -0.02 3.83
C CYS A 63 -15.18 -1.39 3.65
N PRO A 64 -15.11 -1.91 2.41
CA PRO A 64 -14.24 -3.03 2.09
C PRO A 64 -12.78 -2.71 2.41
N VAL A 65 -11.98 -3.75 2.67
CA VAL A 65 -10.53 -3.61 2.81
C VAL A 65 -9.96 -3.06 1.50
N ARG A 66 -9.06 -2.07 1.61
CA ARG A 66 -8.35 -1.50 0.47
C ARG A 66 -6.88 -1.85 0.56
N TYR A 67 -6.34 -2.33 -0.56
CA TYR A 67 -4.93 -2.67 -0.70
C TYR A 67 -4.21 -1.49 -1.35
N TYR A 68 -3.31 -0.90 -0.60
CA TYR A 68 -2.41 0.15 -1.06
C TYR A 68 -1.09 -0.51 -1.43
N LEU A 69 -0.76 -0.50 -2.70
CA LEU A 69 0.45 -1.10 -3.25
C LEU A 69 1.54 -0.03 -3.36
N PRO A 70 2.80 -0.33 -2.99
CA PRO A 70 3.90 0.60 -3.23
C PRO A 70 3.95 1.00 -4.70
N MET A 71 4.15 2.29 -4.99
CA MET A 71 4.11 2.78 -6.38
C MET A 71 5.13 2.07 -7.30
N GLU A 72 6.24 1.58 -6.75
CA GLU A 72 7.26 0.82 -7.50
C GLU A 72 6.82 -0.61 -7.91
N ASP A 73 5.77 -1.13 -7.30
CA ASP A 73 5.14 -2.42 -7.68
C ASP A 73 4.03 -2.23 -8.74
N VAL A 74 3.82 -0.99 -9.20
CA VAL A 74 2.76 -0.60 -10.15
C VAL A 74 3.38 -0.16 -11.47
N ARG A 75 2.80 -0.62 -12.58
CA ARG A 75 3.11 -0.17 -13.94
C ARG A 75 2.49 1.21 -14.21
N ILE A 76 2.97 2.20 -13.46
CA ILE A 76 2.54 3.60 -13.58
C ILE A 76 2.80 4.17 -14.99
N ASP A 77 3.74 3.58 -15.73
CA ASP A 77 4.02 3.90 -17.14
C ASP A 77 2.85 3.59 -18.09
N LEU A 78 1.92 2.73 -17.68
CA LEU A 78 0.69 2.43 -18.42
C LEU A 78 -0.44 3.41 -18.08
N LEU A 79 -0.29 4.19 -17.01
CA LEU A 79 -1.32 5.06 -16.46
C LEU A 79 -1.08 6.52 -16.82
N THR A 80 -2.16 7.27 -16.99
CA THR A 80 -2.11 8.73 -17.21
C THR A 80 -2.78 9.46 -16.06
N PRO A 81 -2.19 10.57 -15.55
CA PRO A 81 -2.86 11.39 -14.54
C PRO A 81 -4.23 11.85 -15.02
N SER A 82 -5.23 11.76 -14.14
CA SER A 82 -6.54 12.34 -14.35
C SER A 82 -6.62 13.75 -13.77
N GLN A 83 -7.56 14.55 -14.25
CA GLN A 83 -7.91 15.83 -13.62
C GLN A 83 -8.84 15.66 -12.41
N THR A 84 -9.33 14.44 -12.16
CA THR A 84 -10.21 14.13 -11.05
C THR A 84 -9.46 14.18 -9.73
N HIS A 85 -10.04 14.92 -8.78
CA HIS A 85 -9.62 14.94 -7.38
C HIS A 85 -10.85 14.85 -6.48
N THR A 86 -10.73 14.15 -5.35
CA THR A 86 -11.80 14.07 -4.35
C THR A 86 -11.23 14.34 -2.97
N HIS A 87 -12.02 15.02 -2.13
CA HIS A 87 -11.61 15.35 -0.77
C HIS A 87 -12.20 14.35 0.22
N CYS A 88 -11.34 13.72 1.04
CA CYS A 88 -11.74 12.88 2.16
C CYS A 88 -11.36 13.55 3.49
N PRO A 89 -12.31 13.77 4.42
CA PRO A 89 -12.02 14.43 5.69
C PRO A 89 -11.04 13.65 6.58
N PHE A 90 -10.85 12.35 6.32
CA PHE A 90 -9.95 11.49 7.10
C PHE A 90 -8.62 11.19 6.42
N LYS A 91 -8.53 11.35 5.09
CA LYS A 91 -7.34 10.96 4.34
C LYS A 91 -6.65 12.12 3.62
N GLY A 92 -7.35 13.22 3.37
CA GLY A 92 -6.86 14.32 2.53
C GLY A 92 -7.40 14.24 1.11
N ASP A 93 -6.67 14.80 0.16
CA ASP A 93 -7.08 14.90 -1.24
C ASP A 93 -6.56 13.70 -2.05
N ALA A 94 -7.49 12.95 -2.65
CA ALA A 94 -7.17 11.87 -3.56
C ALA A 94 -6.88 12.43 -4.96
N SER A 95 -5.88 11.84 -5.62
CA SER A 95 -5.57 12.09 -7.03
C SER A 95 -5.73 10.80 -7.82
N TYR A 96 -6.37 10.88 -8.98
CA TYR A 96 -6.74 9.73 -9.78
C TYR A 96 -5.86 9.56 -11.02
N TRP A 97 -5.73 8.32 -11.48
CA TRP A 97 -5.09 8.00 -12.75
C TRP A 97 -5.96 7.03 -13.54
N SER A 98 -5.80 7.09 -14.86
CA SER A 98 -6.65 6.41 -15.83
C SER A 98 -5.82 5.50 -16.73
N LEU A 99 -6.46 4.44 -17.21
CA LEU A 99 -6.10 3.84 -18.50
C LEU A 99 -6.94 4.51 -19.60
N ALA A 100 -6.55 4.29 -20.86
CA ALA A 100 -7.26 4.85 -22.01
C ALA A 100 -8.75 4.41 -22.07
N ASP A 101 -9.05 3.21 -21.60
CA ASP A 101 -10.35 2.56 -21.58
C ASP A 101 -10.99 2.44 -20.19
N ALA A 102 -10.24 2.78 -19.13
CA ALA A 102 -10.72 2.77 -17.75
C ALA A 102 -10.37 4.10 -17.05
N PRO A 103 -11.26 5.11 -17.10
CA PRO A 103 -11.05 6.38 -16.44
C PRO A 103 -11.09 6.25 -14.92
N ASP A 104 -10.22 6.97 -14.22
CA ASP A 104 -10.16 7.06 -12.76
C ASP A 104 -10.06 5.69 -12.06
N LEU A 105 -9.41 4.71 -12.72
CA LEU A 105 -9.27 3.33 -12.26
C LEU A 105 -8.51 3.22 -10.93
N VAL A 106 -7.54 4.12 -10.71
CA VAL A 106 -6.71 4.13 -9.52
C VAL A 106 -6.71 5.48 -8.83
N TRP A 107 -6.47 5.46 -7.53
CA TRP A 107 -6.25 6.67 -6.76
C TRP A 107 -5.05 6.55 -5.83
N THR A 108 -4.53 7.72 -5.48
CA THR A 108 -3.40 7.91 -4.57
C THR A 108 -3.74 9.04 -3.61
N TYR A 109 -3.05 9.11 -2.47
CA TYR A 109 -3.05 10.29 -1.60
C TYR A 109 -1.63 10.87 -1.59
N PRO A 110 -1.33 11.90 -2.40
CA PRO A 110 0.01 12.49 -2.47
C PRO A 110 0.42 13.22 -1.19
N ASP A 111 -0.55 13.85 -0.53
CA ASP A 111 -0.40 14.53 0.76
C ASP A 111 -1.45 14.02 1.76
N PRO A 112 -1.28 12.78 2.27
CA PRO A 112 -2.23 12.19 3.19
C PRO A 112 -2.17 12.88 4.55
N LYS A 113 -3.28 12.85 5.28
CA LYS A 113 -3.31 13.34 6.67
C LYS A 113 -2.34 12.54 7.56
N PRO A 114 -1.80 13.14 8.64
CA PRO A 114 -0.80 12.50 9.49
C PRO A 114 -1.21 11.11 10.02
N GLU A 115 -2.49 10.91 10.29
CA GLU A 115 -3.03 9.68 10.86
C GLU A 115 -3.09 8.52 9.86
N VAL A 116 -2.97 8.82 8.56
CA VAL A 116 -2.88 7.82 7.49
C VAL A 116 -1.63 8.03 6.64
N ALA A 117 -0.59 8.67 7.18
CA ALA A 117 0.62 9.02 6.44
C ALA A 117 1.33 7.81 5.79
N GLU A 118 1.09 6.60 6.31
CA GLU A 118 1.62 5.33 5.79
C GLU A 118 1.18 5.05 4.35
N ILE A 119 0.02 5.53 3.90
CA ILE A 119 -0.44 5.31 2.51
C ILE A 119 0.17 6.28 1.50
N LYS A 120 1.05 7.19 1.94
CA LYS A 120 1.81 8.05 1.03
C LYS A 120 2.64 7.20 0.08
N ASP A 121 2.77 7.64 -1.17
CA ASP A 121 3.53 6.94 -2.22
C ASP A 121 3.01 5.52 -2.53
N HIS A 122 1.75 5.24 -2.18
CA HIS A 122 1.05 4.02 -2.53
C HIS A 122 -0.15 4.29 -3.45
N VAL A 123 -0.52 3.27 -4.22
CA VAL A 123 -1.61 3.26 -5.19
C VAL A 123 -2.67 2.27 -4.76
N CYS A 124 -3.94 2.66 -4.87
CA CYS A 124 -5.06 1.77 -4.61
C CYS A 124 -5.91 1.60 -5.88
N PHE A 125 -6.42 0.39 -6.06
CA PHE A 125 -7.34 -0.01 -7.11
C PHE A 125 -8.70 -0.37 -6.49
N TYR A 126 -9.78 -0.27 -7.28
CA TYR A 126 -11.11 -0.68 -6.81
C TYR A 126 -11.21 -2.20 -6.63
N GLU A 127 -10.64 -2.94 -7.58
CA GLU A 127 -10.67 -4.39 -7.65
C GLU A 127 -9.24 -4.92 -7.70
N VAL A 128 -8.97 -5.95 -6.90
CA VAL A 128 -7.67 -6.62 -6.84
C VAL A 128 -7.90 -8.11 -6.63
N ASP A 129 -7.03 -8.92 -7.22
CA ASP A 129 -6.98 -10.36 -6.95
C ASP A 129 -5.97 -10.61 -5.84
N VAL A 130 -6.45 -11.13 -4.71
CA VAL A 130 -5.61 -11.49 -3.57
C VAL A 130 -5.34 -12.98 -3.61
N VAL A 131 -4.08 -13.34 -3.79
CA VAL A 131 -3.61 -14.72 -3.70
C VAL A 131 -3.08 -14.92 -2.28
N ALA A 132 -3.80 -15.72 -1.50
CA ALA A 132 -3.36 -16.10 -0.16
C ALA A 132 -1.98 -16.78 -0.24
N ALA A 133 -1.03 -16.31 0.56
CA ALA A 133 0.25 -17.00 0.70
C ALA A 133 -0.01 -18.38 1.34
N HIS A 134 0.44 -19.44 0.66
CA HIS A 134 0.36 -20.82 1.13
C HIS A 134 1.32 -21.12 2.28
#